data_AF-A0A7Y3KKS5-F1
#
_entry.id   AF-A0A7Y3KKS5-F1
#
_cell.length_a   1.000
_cell.length_b   1.000
_cell.length_c   1.000
_cell.angle_alpha   90.00
_cell.angle_beta   90.00
_cell.angle_gamma   90.00
#
_symmetry.space_group_name_H-M   'P 1'
#
loop_
_entity.id
_entity.type
_entity.pdbx_description
1 polymer ?
#
loop_
_entity_poly.entity_id
_entity_poly.type
_entity_poly.pdbx_seq_one_letter_code
_entity_poly.pdbx_strand_id
1 'polypeptide(L)'
;MEILKTPWKDVLLELVAQSKKSIKITSPFIKDDICSEVLSAKKSHSKFELITAINLNNIYSGSLDIDAVERIINHKGIVRHYQKLHSKIYLFDDSKVIITSGNLTRGGLINNFEYGIFSDDERLVSMVSADFNSISKSEKTGTITSADIVTVNKLLSHIPEIEAKKLPKFKIKNPLKINDIIEIPQAAVYESLKGWKLHVFKSLNNLSGTEFTLKDIYAFEKSLSQLYPDNYNVKDKIRQQLQKLRDIGLIEFKGNGRYKRLWH
;
A
#
# COMPACT_ATOMS: atom_id res chain seq x y z
N MET A 1 -6.48 -28.83 7.28
CA MET A 1 -5.82 -27.77 8.07
C MET A 1 -4.51 -28.30 8.63
N GLU A 2 -3.42 -27.56 8.43
CA GLU A 2 -2.07 -27.93 8.85
C GLU A 2 -1.33 -26.72 9.44
N ILE A 3 -0.39 -26.97 10.35
CA ILE A 3 0.48 -25.94 10.90
C ILE A 3 1.55 -25.59 9.86
N LEU A 4 1.74 -24.29 9.63
CA LEU A 4 2.80 -23.76 8.78
C LEU A 4 3.84 -23.05 9.65
N LYS A 5 5.10 -23.46 9.57
CA LYS A 5 6.24 -22.83 10.28
C LYS A 5 7.31 -22.44 9.29
N THR A 6 8.12 -21.44 9.63
CA THR A 6 9.31 -21.09 8.84
C THR A 6 10.33 -22.24 8.78
N PRO A 7 11.01 -22.47 7.64
CA PRO A 7 10.82 -21.82 6.35
C PRO A 7 9.61 -22.37 5.60
N TRP A 8 8.86 -21.48 4.96
CA TRP A 8 7.66 -21.86 4.19
C TRP A 8 7.65 -21.26 2.77
N LYS A 9 8.79 -20.72 2.32
CA LYS A 9 8.93 -20.20 0.95
C LYS A 9 8.59 -21.25 -0.10
N ASP A 10 9.08 -22.48 0.05
CA ASP A 10 8.88 -23.52 -0.95
C ASP A 10 7.41 -23.92 -1.04
N VAL A 11 6.71 -23.99 0.10
CA VAL A 11 5.25 -24.19 0.16
C VAL A 11 4.52 -23.06 -0.58
N LEU A 12 4.93 -21.81 -0.37
CA LEU A 12 4.36 -20.67 -1.10
C LEU A 12 4.56 -20.82 -2.61
N LEU A 13 5.78 -21.09 -3.06
CA LEU A 13 6.10 -21.19 -4.49
C LEU A 13 5.40 -22.38 -5.16
N GLU A 14 5.25 -23.50 -4.45
CA GLU A 14 4.50 -24.66 -4.94
C GLU A 14 3.02 -24.31 -5.14
N LEU A 15 2.37 -23.67 -4.15
CA LEU A 15 0.97 -23.26 -4.25
C LEU A 15 0.75 -22.23 -5.36
N VAL A 16 1.69 -21.30 -5.53
CA VAL A 16 1.71 -20.34 -6.65
C VAL A 16 1.81 -21.07 -8.00
N ALA A 17 2.71 -22.04 -8.12
CA ALA A 17 2.90 -22.82 -9.35
C ALA A 17 1.70 -23.72 -9.66
N GLN A 18 0.97 -24.17 -8.65
CA GLN A 18 -0.25 -24.98 -8.83
C GLN A 18 -1.47 -24.13 -9.23
N SER A 19 -1.56 -22.89 -8.75
CA SER A 19 -2.68 -21.98 -9.01
C SER A 19 -2.96 -21.78 -10.51
N LYS A 20 -4.23 -21.94 -10.90
CA LYS A 20 -4.72 -21.82 -12.29
C LYS A 20 -5.56 -20.56 -12.51
N LYS A 21 -6.21 -20.04 -11.47
CA LYS A 21 -7.21 -18.96 -11.58
C LYS A 21 -6.69 -17.65 -11.00
N SER A 22 -6.28 -17.68 -9.73
CA SER A 22 -5.98 -16.46 -8.98
C SER A 22 -5.04 -16.71 -7.81
N ILE A 23 -4.20 -15.72 -7.54
CA ILE A 23 -3.39 -15.59 -6.35
C ILE A 23 -3.73 -14.24 -5.73
N LYS A 24 -4.21 -14.25 -4.49
CA LYS A 24 -4.61 -13.04 -3.77
C LYS A 24 -3.82 -12.98 -2.46
N ILE A 25 -3.06 -11.91 -2.27
CA ILE A 25 -2.17 -11.75 -1.13
C ILE A 25 -2.51 -10.47 -0.38
N THR A 26 -2.55 -10.54 0.95
CA THR A 26 -2.39 -9.36 1.80
C THR A 26 -1.02 -9.41 2.44
N SER A 27 -0.23 -8.35 2.36
CA SER A 27 1.02 -8.24 3.10
C SER A 27 1.43 -6.78 3.21
N PRO A 28 1.57 -6.19 4.42
CA PRO A 28 1.96 -4.79 4.58
C PRO A 28 3.41 -4.51 4.18
N PHE A 29 4.27 -5.52 4.27
CA PHE A 29 5.68 -5.43 3.85
C PHE A 29 5.92 -6.43 2.74
N ILE A 30 6.60 -5.98 1.68
CA ILE A 30 6.91 -6.79 0.51
C ILE A 30 8.35 -6.50 0.07
N LYS A 31 9.02 -7.52 -0.45
CA LYS A 31 10.37 -7.41 -1.02
C LYS A 31 10.40 -7.85 -2.47
N ASP A 32 11.17 -7.13 -3.28
CA ASP A 32 11.17 -7.31 -4.73
C ASP A 32 11.70 -8.68 -5.14
N ASP A 33 12.72 -9.19 -4.45
CA ASP A 33 13.29 -10.51 -4.69
C ASP A 33 12.24 -11.63 -4.55
N ILE A 34 11.45 -11.60 -3.48
CA ILE A 34 10.35 -12.56 -3.26
C ILE A 34 9.22 -12.37 -4.28
N CYS A 35 8.83 -11.12 -4.57
CA CYS A 35 7.81 -10.86 -5.59
C CYS A 35 8.24 -11.38 -6.97
N SER A 36 9.52 -11.23 -7.32
CA SER A 36 10.09 -11.77 -8.55
C SER A 36 10.02 -13.30 -8.61
N GLU A 37 10.37 -14.00 -7.52
CA GLU A 37 10.26 -15.45 -7.42
C GLU A 37 8.79 -15.91 -7.58
N VAL A 38 7.85 -15.25 -6.90
CA VAL A 38 6.41 -15.56 -6.98
C VAL A 38 5.86 -15.32 -8.39
N LEU A 39 6.17 -14.20 -9.02
CA LEU A 39 5.70 -13.89 -10.38
C LEU A 39 6.28 -14.86 -11.42
N SER A 40 7.52 -15.33 -11.22
CA SER A 40 8.15 -16.33 -12.09
C SER A 40 7.53 -17.71 -11.95
N ALA A 41 7.14 -18.10 -10.73
CA ALA A 41 6.47 -19.38 -10.48
C ALA A 41 5.00 -19.38 -10.96
N LYS A 42 4.35 -18.22 -11.01
CA LYS A 42 2.94 -18.08 -11.40
C LYS A 42 2.71 -18.47 -12.86
N LYS A 43 1.65 -19.25 -13.12
CA LYS A 43 1.17 -19.48 -14.50
C LYS A 43 0.77 -18.18 -15.20
N SER A 44 1.13 -18.01 -16.47
CA SER A 44 0.90 -16.78 -17.23
C SER A 44 -0.56 -16.25 -17.17
N HIS A 45 -1.54 -17.15 -17.16
CA HIS A 45 -2.98 -16.83 -17.15
C HIS A 45 -3.60 -16.63 -15.75
N SER A 46 -2.92 -17.05 -14.67
CA SER A 46 -3.44 -16.88 -13.31
C SER A 46 -3.42 -15.38 -12.93
N LYS A 47 -4.49 -14.86 -12.33
CA LYS A 47 -4.54 -13.46 -11.89
C LYS A 47 -3.73 -13.26 -10.62
N PHE A 48 -3.07 -12.11 -10.47
CA PHE A 48 -2.34 -11.78 -9.25
C PHE A 48 -2.90 -10.48 -8.65
N GLU A 49 -3.37 -10.54 -7.41
CA GLU A 49 -3.85 -9.37 -6.67
C GLU A 49 -3.12 -9.25 -5.33
N LEU A 50 -2.57 -8.07 -5.06
CA LEU A 50 -1.90 -7.74 -3.81
C LEU A 50 -2.63 -6.58 -3.14
N ILE A 51 -2.97 -6.73 -1.86
CA ILE A 51 -3.29 -5.62 -0.97
C ILE A 51 -2.09 -5.40 -0.05
N THR A 52 -1.52 -4.20 -0.06
CA THR A 52 -0.36 -3.81 0.75
C THR A 52 -0.58 -2.45 1.40
N ALA A 53 0.35 -2.02 2.27
CA ALA A 53 0.30 -0.72 2.93
C ALA A 53 1.42 0.17 2.38
N ILE A 54 1.15 0.85 1.26
CA ILE A 54 2.08 1.86 0.71
C ILE A 54 2.16 3.04 1.68
N ASN A 55 3.28 3.15 2.37
CA ASN A 55 3.63 4.28 3.21
C ASN A 55 5.01 4.74 2.76
N LEU A 56 5.14 6.02 2.45
CA LEU A 56 6.42 6.60 2.02
C LEU A 56 7.54 6.36 3.05
N ASN A 57 7.22 6.30 4.35
CA ASN A 57 8.18 6.01 5.42
C ASN A 57 8.68 4.57 5.32
N ASN A 58 7.78 3.64 5.03
CA ASN A 58 8.13 2.23 4.90
C ASN A 58 9.02 1.99 3.67
N ILE A 59 8.78 2.75 2.60
CA ILE A 59 9.63 2.71 1.41
C ILE A 59 10.99 3.31 1.71
N TYR A 60 11.01 4.50 2.30
CA TYR A 60 12.23 5.21 2.68
C TYR A 60 13.09 4.40 3.67
N SER A 61 12.48 3.73 4.65
CA SER A 61 13.19 2.88 5.62
C SER A 61 13.61 1.52 5.05
N GLY A 62 13.25 1.21 3.79
CA GLY A 62 13.50 -0.08 3.15
C GLY A 62 12.75 -1.25 3.78
N SER A 63 11.58 -1.02 4.38
CA SER A 63 10.70 -2.12 4.85
C SER A 63 9.70 -2.59 3.78
N LEU A 64 9.44 -1.75 2.78
CA LEU A 64 8.65 -2.05 1.59
C LEU A 64 9.44 -1.64 0.34
N ASP A 65 9.61 -2.54 -0.62
CA ASP A 65 10.28 -2.20 -1.88
C ASP A 65 9.24 -1.70 -2.89
N ILE A 66 9.39 -0.45 -3.35
CA ILE A 66 8.49 0.11 -4.38
C ILE A 66 8.66 -0.62 -5.72
N ASP A 67 9.86 -1.11 -6.01
CA ASP A 67 10.17 -1.93 -7.19
C ASP A 67 9.32 -3.21 -7.23
N ALA A 68 9.00 -3.78 -6.06
CA ALA A 68 8.12 -4.94 -5.97
C ALA A 68 6.69 -4.61 -6.46
N VAL A 69 6.18 -3.43 -6.10
CA VAL A 69 4.87 -2.92 -6.56
C VAL A 69 4.90 -2.71 -8.06
N GLU A 70 5.94 -2.05 -8.56
CA GLU A 70 6.13 -1.80 -9.99
C GLU A 70 6.21 -3.09 -10.79
N ARG A 71 6.98 -4.07 -10.32
CA ARG A 71 7.12 -5.38 -10.95
C ARG A 71 5.77 -6.09 -11.08
N ILE A 72 4.95 -6.08 -10.02
CA ILE A 72 3.62 -6.71 -10.06
C ILE A 72 2.73 -6.03 -11.10
N ILE A 73 2.71 -4.70 -11.15
CA ILE A 73 1.91 -3.95 -12.13
C ILE A 73 2.38 -4.23 -13.56
N ASN A 74 3.70 -4.27 -13.80
CA ASN A 74 4.27 -4.58 -15.11
C ASN A 74 3.95 -6.01 -15.59
N HIS A 75 3.72 -6.94 -14.65
CA HIS A 75 3.23 -8.29 -14.94
C HIS A 75 1.70 -8.40 -15.01
N LYS A 76 1.00 -7.27 -15.23
CA LYS A 76 -0.46 -7.18 -15.28
C LYS A 76 -1.17 -7.63 -13.99
N GLY A 77 -0.44 -7.65 -12.88
CA GLY A 77 -1.00 -7.84 -11.56
C GLY A 77 -1.69 -6.57 -11.07
N ILE A 78 -2.56 -6.72 -10.07
CA ILE A 78 -3.29 -5.61 -9.47
C ILE A 78 -2.75 -5.35 -8.07
N VAL A 79 -2.31 -4.12 -7.80
CA VAL A 79 -1.85 -3.72 -6.46
C VAL A 79 -2.83 -2.72 -5.87
N ARG A 80 -3.18 -2.93 -4.60
CA ARG A 80 -4.04 -2.05 -3.82
C ARG A 80 -3.36 -1.58 -2.54
N HIS A 81 -3.59 -0.33 -2.20
CA HIS A 81 -3.15 0.26 -0.93
C HIS A 81 -4.29 0.22 0.08
N TYR A 82 -4.04 -0.37 1.25
CA TYR A 82 -4.87 -0.23 2.44
C TYR A 82 -3.96 0.16 3.61
N GLN A 83 -4.05 1.42 4.06
CA GLN A 83 -3.07 1.99 4.98
C GLN A 83 -2.93 1.24 6.32
N LYS A 84 -4.05 0.75 6.87
CA LYS A 84 -4.06 0.06 8.17
C LYS A 84 -3.90 -1.46 8.03
N LEU A 85 -3.29 -1.92 6.95
CA LEU A 85 -3.13 -3.35 6.71
C LEU A 85 -2.11 -3.92 7.67
N HIS A 86 -2.45 -5.02 8.33
CA HIS A 86 -1.50 -5.80 9.11
C HIS A 86 -1.64 -7.31 8.89
N SER A 87 -2.69 -7.77 8.22
CA SER A 87 -2.91 -9.17 7.92
C SER A 87 -1.92 -9.70 6.88
N LYS A 88 -1.54 -10.97 7.03
CA LYS A 88 -0.80 -11.72 6.01
C LYS A 88 -1.58 -12.96 5.63
N ILE A 89 -2.20 -12.88 4.47
CA ILE A 89 -3.10 -13.90 3.93
C ILE A 89 -2.63 -14.20 2.51
N TYR A 90 -2.58 -15.47 2.15
CA TYR A 90 -2.21 -15.92 0.81
C TYR A 90 -3.27 -16.91 0.35
N LEU A 91 -4.12 -16.48 -0.57
CA LEU A 91 -5.21 -17.25 -1.15
C LEU A 91 -4.81 -17.73 -2.55
N PHE A 92 -5.13 -18.98 -2.84
CA PHE A 92 -4.86 -19.62 -4.13
C PHE A 92 -6.15 -20.21 -4.67
N ASP A 93 -6.55 -19.76 -5.87
CA ASP A 93 -7.73 -20.17 -6.63
C ASP A 93 -9.06 -20.11 -5.86
N ASP A 94 -9.12 -19.34 -4.77
CA ASP A 94 -10.22 -19.35 -3.80
C ASP A 94 -10.55 -20.78 -3.28
N SER A 95 -9.54 -21.66 -3.22
CA SER A 95 -9.66 -23.05 -2.74
C SER A 95 -8.63 -23.43 -1.67
N LYS A 96 -7.52 -22.70 -1.57
CA LYS A 96 -6.50 -22.88 -0.53
C LYS A 96 -6.11 -21.54 0.09
N VAL A 97 -5.78 -21.55 1.38
CA VAL A 97 -5.38 -20.36 2.11
C VAL A 97 -4.21 -20.63 3.05
N ILE A 98 -3.30 -19.67 3.14
CA ILE A 98 -2.34 -19.54 4.23
C ILE A 98 -2.70 -18.28 5.03
N ILE A 99 -2.83 -18.43 6.34
CA ILE A 99 -2.94 -17.32 7.30
C ILE A 99 -1.73 -17.40 8.22
N THR A 100 -0.92 -16.35 8.28
CA THR A 100 0.39 -16.41 8.94
C THR A 100 0.79 -15.06 9.52
N SER A 101 1.79 -15.07 10.42
CA SER A 101 2.49 -13.87 10.86
C SER A 101 3.54 -13.38 9.84
N GLY A 102 3.96 -14.24 8.90
CA GLY A 102 5.01 -13.96 7.92
C GLY A 102 4.59 -13.04 6.75
N ASN A 103 5.32 -11.94 6.55
CA ASN A 103 5.18 -11.06 5.38
C ASN A 103 5.82 -11.67 4.12
N LEU A 104 5.46 -11.15 2.94
CA LEU A 104 6.01 -11.51 1.63
C LEU A 104 7.44 -10.95 1.45
N THR A 105 8.36 -11.44 2.28
CA THR A 105 9.74 -10.97 2.42
C THR A 105 10.62 -12.16 2.80
N ARG A 106 11.93 -12.13 2.53
CA ARG A 106 12.85 -13.18 3.04
C ARG A 106 12.76 -13.38 4.55
N GLY A 107 12.60 -12.27 5.30
CA GLY A 107 12.35 -12.30 6.74
C GLY A 107 11.16 -13.19 7.10
N GLY A 108 9.99 -12.89 6.55
CA GLY A 108 8.75 -13.61 6.85
C GLY A 108 8.62 -15.00 6.24
N LEU A 109 9.39 -15.34 5.21
CA LEU A 109 9.32 -16.64 4.54
C LEU A 109 10.41 -17.63 4.99
N ILE A 110 11.58 -17.13 5.42
CA ILE A 110 12.79 -17.94 5.61
C ILE A 110 13.47 -17.70 6.96
N ASN A 111 13.60 -16.45 7.39
CA ASN A 111 14.54 -16.12 8.48
C ASN A 111 13.88 -15.99 9.86
N ASN A 112 12.71 -15.37 9.94
CA ASN A 112 12.01 -15.13 11.19
C ASN A 112 11.30 -16.39 11.66
N PHE A 113 11.17 -16.58 12.97
CA PHE A 113 10.23 -17.57 13.50
C PHE A 113 8.80 -17.06 13.27
N GLU A 114 8.17 -17.54 12.20
CA GLU A 114 6.78 -17.25 11.86
C GLU A 114 5.94 -18.50 12.09
N TYR A 115 4.67 -18.28 12.40
CA TYR A 115 3.71 -19.34 12.66
C TYR A 115 2.41 -19.02 11.95
N GLY A 116 1.81 -20.04 11.35
CA GLY A 116 0.57 -19.89 10.63
C GLY A 116 -0.15 -21.20 10.45
N ILE A 117 -1.20 -21.14 9.65
CA ILE A 117 -2.00 -22.29 9.25
C ILE A 117 -2.13 -22.30 7.74
N PHE A 118 -2.04 -23.49 7.18
CA PHE A 118 -2.51 -23.80 5.83
C PHE A 118 -3.88 -24.49 5.93
N SER A 119 -4.79 -24.16 5.03
CA SER A 119 -6.09 -24.82 4.94
C SER A 119 -6.63 -24.84 3.52
N ASP A 120 -7.29 -25.94 3.21
CA ASP A 120 -8.16 -26.17 2.05
C ASP A 120 -9.62 -26.42 2.47
N ASP A 121 -9.96 -26.17 3.75
CA ASP A 121 -11.33 -26.21 4.24
C ASP A 121 -12.19 -25.15 3.52
N GLU A 122 -13.21 -25.63 2.81
CA GLU A 122 -14.04 -24.79 1.93
C GLU A 122 -14.72 -23.64 2.68
N ARG A 123 -15.16 -23.87 3.92
CA ARG A 123 -15.83 -22.85 4.72
C ARG A 123 -14.86 -21.74 5.11
N LEU A 124 -13.69 -22.11 5.65
CA LEU A 124 -12.66 -21.15 6.03
C LEU A 124 -12.18 -20.35 4.81
N VAL A 125 -11.89 -21.02 3.69
CA VAL A 125 -11.41 -20.36 2.47
C VAL A 125 -12.46 -19.39 1.93
N SER A 126 -13.74 -19.79 1.91
CA SER A 126 -14.85 -18.92 1.48
C SER A 126 -14.96 -17.67 2.34
N MET A 127 -14.87 -17.80 3.67
CA MET A 127 -14.88 -16.66 4.60
C MET A 127 -13.71 -15.71 4.34
N VAL A 128 -12.49 -16.23 4.22
CA VAL A 128 -11.29 -15.41 4.00
C VAL A 128 -11.32 -14.73 2.62
N SER A 129 -11.82 -15.42 1.60
CA SER A 129 -12.03 -14.82 0.27
C SER A 129 -13.06 -13.69 0.31
N ALA A 130 -14.16 -13.86 1.05
CA ALA A 130 -15.15 -12.81 1.25
C ALA A 130 -14.55 -11.58 1.96
N ASP A 131 -13.74 -11.77 2.99
CA ASP A 131 -13.03 -10.69 3.69
C ASP A 131 -12.04 -9.96 2.78
N PHE A 132 -11.25 -10.70 1.99
CA PHE A 132 -10.36 -10.11 0.99
C PHE A 132 -11.14 -9.23 0.00
N ASN A 133 -12.25 -9.73 -0.53
CA ASN A 133 -13.09 -9.01 -1.48
C ASN A 133 -13.74 -7.76 -0.84
N SER A 134 -14.15 -7.85 0.43
CA SER A 134 -14.69 -6.73 1.20
C SER A 134 -13.65 -5.63 1.40
N ILE A 135 -12.44 -5.97 1.82
CA ILE A 135 -11.32 -5.02 1.96
C ILE A 135 -10.98 -4.43 0.59
N SER A 136 -10.88 -5.24 -0.45
CA SER A 136 -10.56 -4.81 -1.83
C SER A 136 -11.52 -3.72 -2.36
N LYS A 137 -12.81 -3.80 -1.98
CA LYS A 137 -13.87 -2.85 -2.39
C LYS A 137 -14.12 -1.72 -1.40
N SER A 138 -13.41 -1.70 -0.26
CA SER A 138 -13.59 -0.67 0.77
C SER A 138 -13.21 0.71 0.25
N GLU A 139 -13.92 1.75 0.71
CA GLU A 139 -13.54 3.14 0.44
C GLU A 139 -12.13 3.50 0.98
N LYS A 140 -11.60 2.72 1.91
CA LYS A 140 -10.25 2.86 2.48
C LYS A 140 -9.16 2.24 1.60
N THR A 141 -9.55 1.52 0.56
CA THR A 141 -8.63 0.83 -0.35
C THR A 141 -8.51 1.59 -1.66
N GLY A 142 -7.28 1.88 -2.06
CA GLY A 142 -6.94 2.48 -3.35
C GLY A 142 -6.34 1.48 -4.31
N THR A 143 -6.49 1.66 -5.62
CA THR A 143 -5.76 0.88 -6.62
C THR A 143 -4.56 1.68 -7.09
N ILE A 144 -3.39 1.04 -7.09
CA ILE A 144 -2.11 1.68 -7.42
C ILE A 144 -1.85 1.53 -8.91
N THR A 145 -1.47 2.62 -9.54
CA THR A 145 -1.16 2.67 -10.98
C THR A 145 0.33 2.95 -11.22
N SER A 146 0.81 2.70 -12.44
CA SER A 146 2.19 3.08 -12.83
C SER A 146 2.44 4.58 -12.68
N ALA A 147 1.43 5.43 -12.90
CA ALA A 147 1.55 6.87 -12.71
C ALA A 147 1.72 7.26 -11.22
N ASP A 148 1.12 6.49 -10.31
CA ASP A 148 1.31 6.68 -8.88
C ASP A 148 2.73 6.28 -8.46
N ILE A 149 3.28 5.19 -9.00
CA ILE A 149 4.69 4.80 -8.79
C ILE A 149 5.65 5.89 -9.25
N VAL A 150 5.47 6.41 -10.47
CA VAL A 150 6.28 7.52 -10.99
C VAL A 150 6.23 8.74 -10.05
N THR A 151 5.04 9.04 -9.50
CA THR A 151 4.87 10.12 -8.53
C THR A 151 5.63 9.82 -7.23
N VAL A 152 5.53 8.61 -6.69
CA VAL A 152 6.20 8.17 -5.47
C VAL A 152 7.73 8.21 -5.64
N ASN A 153 8.26 7.67 -6.73
CA ASN A 153 9.70 7.70 -7.01
C ASN A 153 10.22 9.13 -7.14
N LYS A 154 9.45 10.01 -7.79
CA LYS A 154 9.80 11.43 -7.85
C LYS A 154 9.76 12.10 -6.47
N LEU A 155 8.81 11.76 -5.60
CA LEU A 155 8.80 12.27 -4.22
C LEU A 155 10.05 11.82 -3.45
N LEU A 156 10.38 10.53 -3.55
CA LEU A 156 11.52 9.92 -2.84
C LEU A 156 12.86 10.48 -3.31
N SER A 157 13.03 10.80 -4.59
CA SER A 157 14.30 11.34 -5.13
C SER A 157 14.71 12.70 -4.55
N HIS A 158 13.81 13.39 -3.86
CA HIS A 158 14.08 14.68 -3.21
C HIS A 158 14.25 14.56 -1.70
N ILE A 159 13.99 13.39 -1.13
CA ILE A 159 14.35 13.13 0.26
C ILE A 159 15.86 12.85 0.22
N PRO A 160 16.69 13.62 0.95
CA PRO A 160 18.12 13.34 1.01
C PRO A 160 18.30 11.88 1.40
N GLU A 161 19.16 11.13 0.71
CA GLU A 161 19.62 9.87 1.25
C GLU A 161 20.25 10.21 2.61
N ILE A 162 19.56 9.90 3.70
CA ILE A 162 20.26 9.78 4.98
C ILE A 162 21.23 8.65 4.70
N GLU A 163 22.51 8.99 4.50
CA GLU A 163 23.61 8.03 4.66
C GLU A 163 23.21 7.21 5.86
N ALA A 164 22.91 5.93 5.64
CA ALA A 164 22.62 5.02 6.72
C ALA A 164 23.93 4.86 7.51
N LYS A 165 24.29 5.86 8.31
CA LYS A 165 25.07 5.68 9.52
C LYS A 165 24.33 4.57 10.20
N LYS A 166 24.92 3.38 10.16
CA LYS A 166 24.45 2.16 10.80
C LYS A 166 24.09 2.56 12.22
N LEU A 167 22.82 2.91 12.46
CA LEU A 167 22.34 3.21 13.79
C LEU A 167 22.58 1.91 14.54
N PRO A 168 23.24 1.95 15.72
CA PRO A 168 23.41 0.76 16.52
C PRO A 168 22.04 0.11 16.67
N LYS A 169 21.98 -1.22 16.49
CA LYS A 169 20.75 -2.03 16.54
C LYS A 169 20.12 -1.94 17.94
N PHE A 170 19.58 -0.78 18.29
CA PHE A 170 18.68 -0.65 19.41
C PHE A 170 17.39 -1.31 18.97
N LYS A 171 17.10 -2.46 19.60
CA LYS A 171 15.79 -3.10 19.55
C LYS A 171 14.79 -2.10 20.15
N ILE A 172 14.24 -1.21 19.33
CA ILE A 172 13.09 -0.41 19.71
C ILE A 172 11.93 -1.40 19.84
N LYS A 173 11.54 -1.69 21.09
CA LYS A 173 10.29 -2.35 21.40
C LYS A 173 9.17 -1.50 20.80
N ASN A 174 8.37 -2.11 19.93
CA ASN A 174 7.10 -1.64 19.37
C ASN A 174 7.16 -1.02 17.94
N PRO A 175 6.87 -1.80 16.86
CA PRO A 175 6.91 -1.31 15.48
C PRO A 175 5.64 -0.57 15.02
N LEU A 176 4.69 -0.26 15.91
CA LEU A 176 3.36 0.24 15.50
C LEU A 176 3.11 1.75 15.68
N LYS A 177 4.10 2.55 16.08
CA LYS A 177 4.00 4.02 16.10
C LYS A 177 5.38 4.67 15.97
N ILE A 178 6.01 4.58 14.80
CA ILE A 178 7.11 5.49 14.45
C ILE A 178 6.50 6.46 13.46
N ASN A 179 6.46 7.74 13.85
CA ASN A 179 5.86 8.88 13.17
C ASN A 179 5.59 8.62 11.67
N ASP A 180 4.33 8.42 11.29
CA ASP A 180 3.88 8.34 9.89
C ASP A 180 4.17 9.63 9.09
N ILE A 181 4.84 10.61 9.70
CA ILE A 181 5.14 11.90 9.11
C ILE A 181 6.59 11.86 8.61
N ILE A 182 6.75 12.08 7.32
CA ILE A 182 8.05 12.24 6.68
C ILE A 182 8.32 13.72 6.55
N GLU A 183 9.55 14.13 6.86
CA GLU A 183 10.06 15.43 6.44
C GLU A 183 10.32 15.36 4.93
N ILE A 184 9.34 15.79 4.14
CA ILE A 184 9.48 15.93 2.69
C ILE A 184 9.53 17.41 2.40
N PRO A 185 10.62 17.93 1.81
CA PRO A 185 10.68 19.34 1.44
C PRO A 185 9.46 19.73 0.61
N GLN A 186 8.75 20.79 0.98
CA GLN A 186 7.53 21.20 0.29
C GLN A 186 7.73 21.40 -1.21
N ALA A 187 8.90 21.91 -1.61
CA ALA A 187 9.30 22.07 -3.00
C ALA A 187 9.28 20.73 -3.77
N ALA A 188 9.75 19.64 -3.15
CA ALA A 188 9.75 18.31 -3.74
C ALA A 188 8.33 17.82 -4.08
N VAL A 189 7.39 18.04 -3.16
CA VAL A 189 5.99 17.67 -3.39
C VAL A 189 5.39 18.53 -4.51
N TYR A 190 5.70 19.82 -4.53
CA TYR A 190 5.22 20.73 -5.58
C TYR A 190 5.73 20.36 -6.97
N GLU A 191 6.98 19.92 -7.09
CA GLU A 191 7.54 19.45 -8.35
C GLU A 191 6.97 18.10 -8.78
N SER A 192 6.61 17.25 -7.82
CA SER A 192 6.13 15.89 -8.06
C SER A 192 4.66 15.82 -8.46
N LEU A 193 3.84 16.77 -8.01
CA LEU A 193 2.41 16.82 -8.29
C LEU A 193 2.09 17.80 -9.42
N LYS A 194 1.02 17.51 -10.18
CA LYS A 194 0.52 18.41 -11.25
C LYS A 194 -1.00 18.52 -11.21
N GLY A 195 -1.52 19.57 -11.85
CA GLY A 195 -2.95 19.80 -12.04
C GLY A 195 -3.75 19.81 -10.73
N TRP A 196 -4.94 19.20 -10.73
CA TRP A 196 -5.83 19.17 -9.56
C TRP A 196 -5.15 18.60 -8.32
N LYS A 197 -4.31 17.56 -8.47
CA LYS A 197 -3.61 16.92 -7.35
C LYS A 197 -2.68 17.93 -6.64
N LEU A 198 -1.95 18.76 -7.41
CA LEU A 198 -1.10 19.83 -6.89
C LEU A 198 -1.92 20.93 -6.20
N HIS A 199 -2.99 21.44 -6.83
CA HIS A 199 -3.75 22.55 -6.25
C HIS A 199 -4.54 22.14 -5.00
N VAL A 200 -5.03 20.90 -4.94
CA VAL A 200 -5.62 20.34 -3.70
C VAL A 200 -4.54 20.20 -2.63
N PHE A 201 -3.35 19.71 -2.97
CA PHE A 201 -2.23 19.65 -2.02
C PHE A 201 -1.83 21.04 -1.47
N LYS A 202 -1.73 22.07 -2.33
CA LYS A 202 -1.50 23.46 -1.92
C LYS A 202 -2.59 23.97 -0.96
N SER A 203 -3.85 23.64 -1.24
CA SER A 203 -4.99 24.01 -0.39
C SER A 203 -4.88 23.34 1.00
N LEU A 204 -4.49 22.06 1.04
CA LEU A 204 -4.22 21.36 2.30
C LEU A 204 -3.06 21.99 3.08
N ASN A 205 -2.07 22.57 2.40
CA ASN A 205 -0.96 23.24 3.06
C ASN A 205 -1.39 24.53 3.80
N ASN A 206 -2.47 25.17 3.34
CA ASN A 206 -3.01 26.38 3.96
C ASN A 206 -3.91 26.08 5.17
N LEU A 207 -4.19 24.81 5.47
CA LEU A 207 -4.92 24.40 6.67
C LEU A 207 -3.98 24.38 7.89
N SER A 208 -4.51 24.80 9.05
CA SER A 208 -3.82 24.68 10.33
C SER A 208 -3.91 23.24 10.87
N GLY A 209 -2.81 22.74 11.46
CA GLY A 209 -2.78 21.43 12.10
C GLY A 209 -2.73 20.24 11.13
N THR A 210 -2.37 19.05 11.62
CA THR A 210 -2.20 17.87 10.75
C THR A 210 -3.51 17.17 10.39
N GLU A 211 -4.59 17.38 11.15
CA GLU A 211 -5.89 16.75 10.89
C GLU A 211 -6.87 17.75 10.27
N PHE A 212 -7.69 17.26 9.34
CA PHE A 212 -8.68 18.07 8.64
C PHE A 212 -9.90 17.24 8.22
N THR A 213 -10.99 17.93 7.88
CA THR A 213 -12.24 17.35 7.39
C THR A 213 -12.51 17.71 5.94
N LEU A 214 -13.45 17.00 5.30
CA LEU A 214 -13.97 17.41 3.98
C LEU A 214 -14.52 18.84 3.99
N LYS A 215 -15.12 19.26 5.10
CA LYS A 215 -15.67 20.62 5.21
C LYS A 215 -14.57 21.67 5.14
N ASP A 216 -13.43 21.42 5.78
CA ASP A 216 -12.30 22.36 5.82
C ASP A 216 -11.71 22.57 4.41
N ILE A 217 -11.53 21.49 3.64
CA ILE A 217 -11.00 21.60 2.28
C ILE A 217 -12.01 22.18 1.28
N TYR A 218 -13.32 22.01 1.53
CA TYR A 218 -14.36 22.64 0.70
C TYR A 218 -14.40 24.16 0.83
N ALA A 219 -13.77 24.76 1.85
CA ALA A 219 -13.59 26.21 1.91
C ALA A 219 -12.78 26.75 0.70
N PHE A 220 -11.97 25.91 0.05
CA PHE A 220 -11.18 26.26 -1.14
C PHE A 220 -11.92 26.00 -2.48
N GLU A 221 -13.19 25.60 -2.45
CA GLU A 221 -13.98 25.30 -3.66
C GLU A 221 -14.00 26.47 -4.63
N LYS A 222 -14.25 27.69 -4.14
CA LYS A 222 -14.30 28.90 -4.98
C LYS A 222 -12.97 29.17 -5.70
N SER A 223 -11.86 29.10 -4.98
CA SER A 223 -10.52 29.28 -5.56
C SER A 223 -10.16 28.19 -6.56
N LEU A 224 -10.55 26.93 -6.28
CA LEU A 224 -10.29 25.81 -7.18
C LEU A 224 -11.17 25.86 -8.44
N SER A 225 -12.42 26.32 -8.32
CA SER A 225 -13.32 26.55 -9.45
C SER A 225 -12.77 27.61 -10.40
N GLN A 226 -12.17 28.68 -9.89
CA GLN A 226 -11.52 29.71 -10.72
C GLN A 226 -10.31 29.18 -11.50
N LEU A 227 -9.54 28.26 -10.92
CA LEU A 227 -8.42 27.60 -11.60
C LEU A 227 -8.87 26.56 -12.63
N TYR A 228 -10.11 26.08 -12.51
CA TYR A 228 -10.69 25.02 -13.34
C TYR A 228 -12.13 25.34 -13.73
N PRO A 229 -12.34 26.38 -14.56
CA PRO A 229 -13.68 26.91 -14.85
C PRO A 229 -14.59 25.89 -15.53
N ASP A 230 -14.03 24.95 -16.30
CA ASP A 230 -14.80 23.94 -17.04
C ASP A 230 -15.30 22.76 -16.17
N ASN A 231 -14.95 22.74 -14.87
CA ASN A 231 -15.35 21.65 -13.98
C ASN A 231 -16.50 22.07 -13.04
N TYR A 232 -17.70 21.61 -13.36
CA TYR A 232 -18.91 21.88 -12.57
C TYR A 232 -19.05 21.00 -11.30
N ASN A 233 -18.17 20.02 -11.09
CA ASN A 233 -18.21 19.07 -9.97
C ASN A 233 -16.96 19.19 -9.08
N VAL A 234 -16.68 20.40 -8.59
CA VAL A 234 -15.43 20.73 -7.87
C VAL A 234 -15.26 19.89 -6.60
N LYS A 235 -16.29 19.76 -5.74
CA LYS A 235 -16.22 18.95 -4.51
C LYS A 235 -15.90 17.49 -4.79
N ASP A 236 -16.49 16.91 -5.82
CA ASP A 236 -16.25 15.53 -6.23
C ASP A 236 -14.82 15.37 -6.72
N LYS A 237 -14.33 16.37 -7.46
CA LYS A 237 -12.94 16.38 -7.91
C LYS A 237 -11.94 16.50 -6.77
N ILE A 238 -12.24 17.31 -5.75
CA ILE A 238 -11.48 17.40 -4.50
C ILE A 238 -11.44 16.03 -3.82
N ARG A 239 -12.60 15.38 -3.61
CA ARG A 239 -12.67 14.04 -3.01
C ARG A 239 -11.82 13.03 -3.79
N GLN A 240 -11.90 13.05 -5.12
CA GLN A 240 -11.07 12.20 -5.97
C GLN A 240 -9.56 12.48 -5.78
N GLN A 241 -9.15 13.74 -5.65
CA GLN A 241 -7.74 14.05 -5.42
C GLN A 241 -7.27 13.63 -4.02
N LEU A 242 -8.10 13.75 -2.99
CA LEU A 242 -7.78 13.25 -1.65
C LEU A 242 -7.55 11.74 -1.68
N GLN A 243 -8.39 10.97 -2.39
CA GLN A 243 -8.17 9.54 -2.57
C GLN A 243 -6.81 9.26 -3.24
N LYS A 244 -6.48 9.99 -4.31
CA LYS A 244 -5.17 9.83 -4.97
C LYS A 244 -3.99 10.22 -4.09
N LEU A 245 -4.12 11.27 -3.25
CA LEU A 245 -3.08 11.67 -2.29
C LEU A 245 -2.91 10.62 -1.19
N ARG A 246 -4.00 9.97 -0.76
CA ARG A 246 -3.96 8.85 0.18
C ARG A 246 -3.23 7.66 -0.42
N ASP A 247 -3.56 7.30 -1.65
CA ASP A 247 -3.05 6.10 -2.30
C ASP A 247 -1.52 6.17 -2.52
N ILE A 248 -0.96 7.38 -2.68
CA ILE A 248 0.49 7.62 -2.73
C ILE A 248 1.13 7.88 -1.36
N GLY A 249 0.38 7.76 -0.26
CA GLY A 249 0.90 7.85 1.10
C GLY A 249 1.14 9.27 1.64
N LEU A 250 0.54 10.32 1.05
CA LEU A 250 0.66 11.69 1.58
C LEU A 250 -0.41 12.03 2.62
N ILE A 251 -1.59 11.41 2.57
CA ILE A 251 -2.63 11.60 3.59
C ILE A 251 -3.18 10.26 4.08
N GLU A 252 -3.72 10.24 5.29
CA GLU A 252 -4.51 9.15 5.82
C GLU A 252 -6.00 9.49 5.81
N PHE A 253 -6.84 8.54 5.38
CA PHE A 253 -8.29 8.63 5.56
C PHE A 253 -8.72 7.94 6.85
N LYS A 254 -9.22 8.72 7.81
CA LYS A 254 -9.66 8.23 9.13
C LYS A 254 -11.10 7.70 9.12
N GLY A 255 -11.85 7.93 8.04
CA GLY A 255 -13.28 7.63 7.93
C GLY A 255 -14.16 8.83 8.28
N ASN A 256 -15.42 8.80 7.84
CA ASN A 256 -16.42 9.86 8.05
C ASN A 256 -15.95 11.25 7.58
N GLY A 257 -15.26 11.30 6.44
CA GLY A 257 -14.76 12.56 5.88
C GLY A 257 -13.61 13.21 6.65
N ARG A 258 -12.96 12.49 7.59
CA ARG A 258 -11.79 12.97 8.34
C ARG A 258 -10.49 12.43 7.77
N TYR A 259 -9.46 13.25 7.78
CA TYR A 259 -8.15 12.97 7.20
C TYR A 259 -7.02 13.47 8.11
N LYS A 260 -5.82 12.92 7.89
CA LYS A 260 -4.57 13.38 8.51
C LYS A 260 -3.48 13.55 7.45
N ARG A 261 -2.75 14.66 7.47
CA ARG A 261 -1.55 14.92 6.66
C ARG A 261 -0.39 14.10 7.20
N LEU A 262 0.42 13.53 6.30
CA LEU A 262 1.57 12.69 6.61
C LEU A 262 2.91 13.34 6.20
N TRP A 263 2.92 14.67 6.05
CA TRP A 263 4.12 15.47 5.79
C TRP A 263 4.20 16.66 6.76
N HIS A 264 5.42 17.15 6.95
CA HIS A 264 5.74 18.42 7.60
C HIS A 264 6.63 19.27 6.71
#